data_AF-A0AAW0J0X4-F1
#
_entry.id   AF-A0AAW0J0X4-F1
#
_cell.length_a   1.000
_cell.length_b   1.000
_cell.length_c   1.000
_cell.angle_alpha   90.00
_cell.angle_beta   90.00
_cell.angle_gamma   90.00
#
_symmetry.space_group_name_H-M   'P 1'
#
loop_
_entity.id
_entity.type
_entity.pdbx_description
1 polymer ?
#
loop_
_entity_poly.entity_id
_entity_poly.type
_entity_poly.pdbx_seq_one_letter_code
_entity_poly.pdbx_strand_id
1 'polypeptide(L)'
;MVNSTVFFNIMAHGKPLNCDSLQLLADKVPKTAENFESLSTGENGFGYNGFSFQRIVPGFMCQGGDFRSHSSTGGRSIFGGKF
;
A
#
# COMPACT_ATOMS: atom_id res chain seq x y z
N MET A 1 7.35 -19.25 4.05
CA MET A 1 6.32 -18.51 3.28
C MET A 1 6.94 -18.10 1.95
N VAL A 2 6.18 -18.13 0.86
CA VAL A 2 6.67 -17.70 -0.47
C VAL A 2 6.48 -16.18 -0.57
N ASN A 3 7.47 -15.47 -1.09
CA ASN A 3 7.38 -14.02 -1.28
C ASN A 3 6.46 -13.71 -2.46
N SER A 4 5.42 -12.91 -2.21
CA SER A 4 4.47 -12.43 -3.22
C SER A 4 4.97 -11.15 -3.88
N THR A 5 4.44 -10.83 -5.06
CA THR A 5 4.70 -9.58 -5.77
C THR A 5 3.37 -8.88 -6.00
N VAL A 6 3.29 -7.60 -5.63
CA VAL A 6 2.12 -6.74 -5.83
C VAL A 6 2.45 -5.61 -6.78
N PHE A 7 1.43 -5.05 -7.41
CA PHE A 7 1.58 -4.02 -8.45
C PHE A 7 0.79 -2.78 -8.10
N PHE A 8 1.40 -1.61 -8.34
CA PHE A 8 0.72 -0.32 -8.24
C PHE A 8 0.69 0.36 -9.59
N ASN A 9 -0.52 0.62 -10.08
CA ASN A 9 -0.75 1.49 -11.23
C ASN A 9 -0.86 2.92 -10.72
N ILE A 10 0.22 3.67 -10.83
CA ILE A 10 0.28 5.04 -10.32
C ILE A 10 -0.27 5.99 -11.38
N MET A 11 -1.01 7.02 -10.97
CA MET A 11 -1.43 8.10 -11.85
C MET A 11 -0.98 9.45 -11.29
N ALA A 12 -0.48 10.33 -12.16
CA ALA A 12 -0.20 11.72 -11.83
C ALA A 12 -0.95 12.64 -12.79
N HIS A 13 -1.74 13.57 -12.24
CA HIS A 13 -2.58 14.49 -13.03
C HIS A 13 -3.46 13.78 -14.07
N GLY A 14 -4.02 12.61 -13.71
CA GLY A 14 -4.88 11.80 -14.58
C GLY A 14 -4.14 11.05 -15.69
N LYS A 15 -2.81 11.09 -15.71
CA LYS A 15 -2.00 10.32 -16.66
C LYS A 15 -1.37 9.12 -15.94
N PRO A 16 -1.40 7.92 -16.55
CA PRO A 16 -0.73 6.76 -15.99
C PRO A 16 0.79 7.01 -15.95
N LEU A 17 1.36 6.78 -14.78
CA LEU A 17 2.78 6.56 -14.58
C LEU A 17 3.07 5.06 -14.77
N ASN A 18 4.36 4.72 -14.83
CA ASN A 18 4.79 3.33 -14.93
C ASN A 18 4.19 2.47 -13.81
N CYS A 19 3.98 1.19 -14.12
CA CYS A 19 3.56 0.21 -13.14
C CYS A 19 4.77 -0.21 -12.31
N ASP A 20 4.71 0.05 -11.01
CA ASP A 20 5.76 -0.36 -10.08
C ASP A 20 5.36 -1.67 -9.40
N SER A 21 6.22 -2.69 -9.52
CA SER A 21 6.07 -3.96 -8.81
C SER A 21 6.88 -3.95 -7.51
N LEU A 22 6.28 -4.41 -6.42
CA LEU A 22 6.97 -4.59 -5.14
C LEU A 22 6.93 -6.06 -4.72
N GLN A 23 8.09 -6.62 -4.40
CA GLN A 23 8.19 -7.93 -3.78
C GLN A 23 8.06 -7.80 -2.25
N LEU A 24 7.17 -8.59 -1.66
CA LEU A 24 6.94 -8.62 -0.22
C LEU A 24 7.79 -9.72 0.41
N LEU A 25 8.58 -9.35 1.44
CA LEU A 25 9.47 -10.26 2.14
C LEU A 25 8.72 -11.11 3.19
N ALA A 26 7.76 -11.91 2.74
CA ALA A 26 6.95 -12.78 3.58
C ALA A 26 7.77 -13.86 4.31
N ASP A 27 8.94 -14.22 3.79
CA ASP A 27 9.90 -15.10 4.46
C ASP A 27 10.54 -14.48 5.71
N LYS A 28 10.55 -13.14 5.80
CA LYS A 28 11.13 -12.38 6.92
C LYS A 28 10.06 -11.79 7.84
N VAL A 29 9.03 -11.19 7.27
CA VAL A 29 7.99 -10.44 7.99
C VAL A 29 6.59 -10.90 7.56
N PRO A 30 6.23 -12.16 7.85
CA PRO A 30 5.03 -12.79 7.28
C PRO A 30 3.75 -12.01 7.55
N LYS A 31 3.54 -11.55 8.79
CA LYS A 31 2.35 -10.78 9.19
C LYS A 31 2.26 -9.42 8.50
N THR A 32 3.39 -8.74 8.33
CA THR A 32 3.44 -7.43 7.66
C THR A 32 3.21 -7.58 6.16
N ALA A 33 3.82 -8.61 5.55
CA ALA A 33 3.64 -8.94 4.14
C ALA A 33 2.18 -9.28 3.84
N GLU A 34 1.56 -10.14 4.64
CA GLU A 34 0.14 -10.51 4.52
C GLU A 34 -0.78 -9.28 4.59
N ASN A 35 -0.57 -8.40 5.57
CA ASN A 35 -1.35 -7.17 5.65
C ASN A 35 -1.20 -6.30 4.39
N PHE A 36 0.03 -6.14 3.89
CA PHE A 36 0.26 -5.30 2.71
C PHE A 36 -0.32 -5.93 1.44
N GLU A 37 -0.22 -7.25 1.29
CA GLU A 37 -0.77 -8.02 0.19
C GLU A 37 -2.30 -7.90 0.14
N SER A 38 -2.98 -8.21 1.25
CA SER A 38 -4.44 -8.12 1.35
C SER A 38 -4.98 -6.70 1.14
N LEU A 39 -4.26 -5.66 1.61
CA LEU A 39 -4.61 -4.27 1.32
C LEU A 39 -4.39 -3.91 -0.16
N SER A 40 -3.41 -4.54 -0.82
CA SER A 40 -3.16 -4.33 -2.25
C SER A 40 -4.24 -4.98 -3.12
N THR A 41 -4.73 -6.17 -2.74
CA THR A 41 -5.83 -6.85 -3.45
C THR A 41 -7.18 -6.23 -3.16
N GLY A 42 -7.36 -5.66 -1.97
CA GLY A 42 -8.64 -5.11 -1.51
C GLY A 42 -9.67 -6.18 -1.16
N GLU A 43 -9.26 -7.44 -0.99
CA GLU A 43 -10.13 -8.60 -0.74
C GLU A 43 -11.02 -8.45 0.50
N ASN A 44 -10.61 -7.63 1.46
CA ASN A 44 -11.32 -7.37 2.71
C ASN A 44 -12.34 -6.20 2.60
N GLY A 45 -12.66 -5.75 1.37
CA GLY A 45 -13.60 -4.65 1.12
C GLY A 45 -13.00 -3.25 1.35
N PHE A 46 -11.73 -3.16 1.70
CA PHE A 46 -10.94 -1.94 1.80
C PHE A 46 -9.48 -2.24 1.41
N GLY A 47 -8.74 -1.22 1.01
CA GLY A 47 -7.37 -1.41 0.55
C GLY A 47 -6.77 -0.14 -0.05
N TYR A 48 -5.69 -0.32 -0.81
CA TYR A 48 -4.96 0.77 -1.42
C TYR A 48 -5.60 1.28 -2.71
N ASN A 49 -6.62 0.63 -3.28
CA ASN A 49 -7.22 1.15 -4.52
C ASN A 49 -7.79 2.57 -4.31
N GLY A 50 -7.40 3.51 -5.18
CA GLY A 50 -7.81 4.92 -5.09
C GLY A 50 -7.11 5.75 -4.01
N PHE A 51 -6.08 5.20 -3.33
CA PHE A 51 -5.27 6.01 -2.41
C PHE A 51 -4.37 7.00 -3.17
N SER A 52 -3.94 8.03 -2.46
CA SER A 52 -2.97 9.01 -2.96
C SER A 52 -1.72 9.00 -2.08
N PHE A 53 -0.56 9.29 -2.68
CA PHE A 53 0.61 9.64 -1.90
C PHE A 53 0.40 11.03 -1.28
N GLN A 54 0.18 11.08 0.03
CA GLN A 54 -0.07 12.35 0.73
C GLN A 54 1.20 13.17 0.94
N ARG A 55 2.37 12.51 0.98
CA ARG A 55 3.64 13.19 1.23
C ARG A 55 4.73 12.62 0.32
N ILE A 56 5.33 13.48 -0.50
CA ILE A 56 6.44 13.14 -1.39
C ILE A 56 7.61 14.05 -1.03
N VAL A 57 8.74 13.45 -0.65
CA VAL A 57 9.99 14.15 -0.37
C VAL A 57 11.04 13.66 -1.37
N PRO A 58 11.43 14.50 -2.35
CA PRO A 58 12.43 14.13 -3.35
C PRO A 58 13.75 13.67 -2.70
N GLY A 59 14.31 12.57 -3.21
CA GLY A 59 15.54 11.97 -2.67
C GLY A 59 15.39 11.22 -1.35
N PHE A 60 14.17 11.11 -0.82
CA PHE A 60 13.91 10.41 0.45
C PHE A 60 12.82 9.36 0.33
N MET A 61 11.55 9.75 0.18
CA MET A 61 10.45 8.79 0.09
C MET A 61 9.15 9.37 -0.45
N CYS A 62 8.27 8.46 -0.90
CA CYS A 62 6.85 8.69 -1.12
C CYS A 62 6.05 7.96 -0.03
N GLN A 63 5.20 8.68 0.69
CA GLN A 63 4.36 8.15 1.75
C GLN A 63 2.89 8.23 1.36
N GLY A 64 2.21 7.10 1.55
CA GLY A 64 0.77 6.98 1.40
C GLY A 64 0.23 5.91 2.35
N GLY A 65 -0.85 5.24 1.95
CA GLY A 65 -1.50 4.19 2.73
C GLY A 65 -2.63 4.67 3.65
N ASP A 66 -2.89 5.99 3.75
CA ASP A 66 -4.12 6.48 4.35
C ASP A 66 -5.24 6.52 3.30
N PHE A 67 -6.04 5.45 3.28
CA PHE A 67 -7.23 5.30 2.42
C PHE A 67 -8.55 5.66 3.14
N ARG A 68 -8.50 6.06 4.42
CA ARG A 68 -9.72 6.34 5.21
C ARG A 68 -10.02 7.82 5.31
N SER A 69 -9.00 8.63 5.58
CA SER A 69 -9.16 10.06 5.82
C SER A 69 -8.44 10.94 4.81
N HIS A 70 -7.60 10.35 3.95
CA HIS A 70 -6.72 11.07 3.02
C HIS A 70 -5.90 12.20 3.70
N SER A 71 -5.75 12.14 5.03
CA SER A 71 -5.20 13.21 5.87
C SER A 71 -4.00 12.74 6.70
N SER A 72 -3.39 11.62 6.29
CA SER A 72 -2.19 11.00 6.90
C SER A 72 -2.35 10.54 8.37
N THR A 73 -3.57 10.56 8.92
CA THR A 73 -3.88 10.16 10.30
C THR A 73 -4.74 8.90 10.39
N GLY A 74 -5.16 8.37 9.25
CA GLY A 74 -5.97 7.16 9.13
C GLY A 74 -5.18 5.91 8.74
N GLY A 75 -5.90 4.95 8.14
CA GLY A 75 -5.39 3.62 7.83
C GLY A 75 -5.81 2.58 8.87
N ARG A 76 -6.09 1.36 8.40
CA ARG A 76 -6.42 0.21 9.23
C ARG A 76 -5.73 -1.02 8.66
N SER A 77 -5.25 -1.89 9.53
CA SER A 77 -4.75 -3.20 9.11
C SER A 77 -5.88 -4.20 8.88
N ILE A 78 -5.60 -5.28 8.16
CA ILE A 78 -6.53 -6.41 8.07
C ILE A 78 -6.79 -7.06 9.44
N PHE A 79 -5.87 -6.90 10.38
CA PHE A 79 -5.96 -7.44 11.73
C PHE A 79 -6.73 -6.55 12.71
N GLY A 80 -7.24 -5.40 12.29
CA GLY A 80 -7.87 -4.43 13.19
C GLY A 80 -7.06 -3.14 13.33
N GLY A 81 -6.93 -2.65 14.56
CA GLY A 81 -6.27 -1.38 14.90
C GLY A 81 -4.77 -1.37 14.57
N LYS A 82 -3.92 -1.32 15.60
CA LYS A 82 -2.46 -1.37 15.45
C LYS A 82 -1.97 -2.80 15.67
N PHE A 83 -0.91 -3.20 14.96
CA PHE A 83 -0.26 -4.50 15.12
C PHE A 83 1.25 -4.41 14.94
#